data_AF-A0AA37GF64-F1
#
_entry.id   AF-A0AA37GF64-F1
#
_cell.length_a   1.000
_cell.length_b   1.000
_cell.length_c   1.000
_cell.angle_alpha   90.00
_cell.angle_beta   90.00
_cell.angle_gamma   90.00
#
_symmetry.space_group_name_H-M   'P 1'
#
loop_
_entity.id
_entity.type
_entity.pdbx_description
1 polymer ?
#
loop_
_entity_poly.entity_id
_entity_poly.type
_entity_poly.pdbx_seq_one_letter_code
_entity_poly.pdbx_strand_id
1 'polypeptide(L)' 'MFAFFAWPVLFALKLFGFGPLGPIAGTMAALWQAFWYGAAVPAGGFFAFLQRIAMTWRI' A
#
# COMPACT_ATOMS: atom_id res chain seq x y z
N MET A 1 -19.44 2.53 -11.32
CA MET A 1 -20.23 1.73 -10.36
C MET A 1 -19.37 0.99 -9.32
N PHE A 2 -18.22 0.40 -9.68
CA PHE A 2 -17.36 -0.34 -8.73
C PHE A 2 -16.49 0.49 -7.76
N ALA A 3 -16.20 1.76 -8.06
CA ALA A 3 -15.30 2.59 -7.26
C ALA A 3 -15.85 2.97 -5.87
N PHE A 4 -17.17 3.05 -5.71
CA PHE A 4 -17.80 3.37 -4.43
C PHE A 4 -17.41 2.37 -3.33
N PHE A 5 -17.41 1.07 -3.66
CA PHE A 5 -17.02 0.01 -2.72
C PHE A 5 -15.51 -0.09 -2.48
N ALA A 6 -14.69 0.42 -3.41
CA ALA A 6 -13.23 0.44 -3.25
C ALA A 6 -12.76 1.62 -2.40
N TRP A 7 -13.56 2.67 -2.27
CA TRP A 7 -13.18 3.91 -1.58
C TRP A 7 -12.70 3.70 -0.13
N PRO A 8 -13.35 2.86 0.71
CA PRO A 8 -12.86 2.60 2.07
C PRO A 8 -11.47 1.96 2.10
N VAL A 9 -11.21 1.02 1.19
CA VAL A 9 -9.91 0.34 1.09
C VAL A 9 -8.83 1.32 0.65
N LEU A 10 -9.12 2.13 -0.38
CA LEU A 10 -8.20 3.14 -0.88
C LEU A 10 -7.90 4.21 0.19
N PHE A 11 -8.91 4.64 0.93
CA PHE A 11 -8.74 5.58 2.03
C PHE A 11 -7.87 5.00 3.15
N ALA A 12 -8.11 3.74 3.54
CA ALA A 12 -7.31 3.06 4.55
C ALA A 12 -5.84 2.91 4.11
N LEU A 13 -5.60 2.53 2.85
CA LEU A 13 -4.24 2.42 2.30
C LEU A 13 -3.51 3.76 2.31
N LYS A 14 -4.19 4.84 1.90
CA LYS A 14 -3.63 6.20 1.94
C LYS A 14 -3.29 6.63 3.37
N LEU A 15 -4.17 6.35 4.33
CA LEU A 15 -3.97 6.67 5.74
C LEU A 15 -2.80 5.88 6.35
N PHE A 16 -2.62 4.62 5.96
CA PHE A 16 -1.47 3.80 6.35
C PHE A 16 -0.15 4.29 5.73
N GLY A 17 -0.22 5.09 4.66
CA GLY A 17 0.93 5.68 4.01
C GLY A 17 1.37 4.98 2.72
N PHE A 18 0.47 4.27 2.05
CA PHE A 18 0.70 3.86 0.66
C PHE A 18 0.47 5.04 -0.28
N GLY A 19 1.36 5.18 -1.27
CA GLY A 19 1.27 6.16 -2.33
C GLY A 19 1.42 5.55 -3.74
N PRO A 20 1.50 6.38 -4.78
CA PRO A 20 1.49 5.94 -6.18
C PRO A 20 2.77 5.20 -6.60
N LEU A 21 3.85 5.31 -5.83
CA LEU A 21 5.12 4.62 -6.07
C LEU A 21 5.38 3.49 -5.05
N GLY A 22 4.50 3.32 -4.06
CA GLY A 22 4.71 2.41 -2.94
C GLY A 22 4.58 3.12 -1.59
N PRO A 23 5.07 2.51 -0.50
CA PRO A 23 5.02 3.09 0.83
C PRO A 23 5.81 4.39 0.91
N ILE A 24 5.20 5.42 1.50
CA ILE A 24 5.81 6.72 1.68
C ILE A 24 6.76 6.66 2.88
N ALA A 25 7.99 7.15 2.73
CA ALA A 25 8.97 7.15 3.80
C ALA A 25 8.43 7.85 5.07
N GLY A 26 8.71 7.29 6.24
CA GLY A 26 8.25 7.82 7.53
C GLY A 26 6.81 7.47 7.91
N THR A 27 6.09 6.67 7.09
CA THR A 27 4.73 6.22 7.40
C THR A 27 4.68 4.83 8.04
N MET A 28 3.50 4.46 8.55
CA MET A 28 3.26 3.12 9.11
C MET A 28 3.47 2.01 8.08
N ALA A 29 3.10 2.23 6.81
CA ALA A 29 3.38 1.28 5.72
C ALA A 29 4.89 1.08 5.49
N ALA A 30 5.69 2.15 5.56
CA ALA A 30 7.14 2.05 5.43
C ALA A 30 7.78 1.34 6.65
N LEU A 31 7.27 1.60 7.86
CA LEU A 31 7.70 0.87 9.06
C LEU A 31 7.33 -0.61 8.99
N TRP A 32 6.11 -0.92 8.53
CA TRP A 32 5.67 -2.31 8.32
C TRP A 32 6.57 -3.02 7.31
N GLN A 33 6.89 -2.37 6.19
CA GLN A 33 7.82 -2.90 5.20
C GLN A 33 9.20 -3.19 5.82
N ALA A 34 9.78 -2.20 6.50
CA ALA A 34 11.11 -2.31 7.08
C ALA A 34 11.19 -3.42 8.15
N PHE A 35 10.16 -3.56 8.98
CA PHE A 35 10.16 -4.52 10.08
C PHE A 35 10.00 -5.97 9.61
N TRP A 36 9.09 -6.24 8.67
CA TRP A 36 8.74 -7.62 8.27
C TRP A 36 9.41 -8.10 6.99
N TYR A 37 9.74 -7.18 6.08
CA TYR A 37 10.28 -7.51 4.76
C TYR A 37 11.68 -6.91 4.52
N GLY A 38 12.11 -5.96 5.36
CA GLY A 38 13.39 -5.29 5.22
C GLY A 38 13.51 -4.58 3.87
N ALA A 39 14.54 -4.94 3.10
CA ALA A 39 14.83 -4.32 1.80
C ALA A 39 13.99 -4.88 0.63
N ALA A 40 13.35 -6.04 0.78
CA ALA A 40 12.71 -6.73 -0.34
C ALA A 40 11.34 -7.30 0.04
N VAL A 41 10.29 -6.79 -0.60
CA VAL A 41 8.93 -7.34 -0.47
C VAL A 41 8.78 -8.52 -1.44
N PRO A 42 8.37 -9.71 -0.97
CA PRO A 42 8.12 -10.86 -1.84
C PRO A 42 7.05 -10.54 -2.89
N ALA A 43 7.35 -10.83 -4.16
CA ALA A 43 6.39 -10.70 -5.24
C ALA A 43 5.17 -11.62 -5.01
N GLY A 44 3.97 -11.10 -5.24
CA GLY A 44 2.73 -11.84 -5.02
C GLY A 44 2.31 -11.99 -3.55
N GLY A 45 3.10 -11.49 -2.60
CA GLY A 45 2.74 -11.47 -1.18
C GLY A 45 1.65 -10.44 -0.85
N PHE A 46 1.11 -10.52 0.38
CA PHE A 46 0.03 -9.63 0.82
C PHE A 46 0.39 -8.15 0.75
N PHE A 47 1.56 -7.76 1.24
CA PHE A 47 2.02 -6.37 1.16
C PHE A 47 2.19 -5.89 -0.30
N ALA A 48 2.76 -6.73 -1.16
CA ALA A 48 2.89 -6.44 -2.59
C ALA A 48 1.53 -6.26 -3.27
N PHE A 49 0.52 -7.01 -2.85
CA PHE A 49 -0.85 -6.86 -3.33
C PHE A 49 -1.46 -5.51 -2.92
N LEU A 50 -1.30 -5.09 -1.66
CA LEU A 50 -1.76 -3.77 -1.18
C LEU A 50 -1.03 -2.63 -1.88
N GLN A 51 0.29 -2.75 -2.04
CA GLN A 51 1.11 -1.80 -2.79
C GLN A 51 0.63 -1.69 -4.24
N ARG A 52 0.36 -2.82 -4.90
CA ARG A 52 -0.19 -2.82 -6.27
C ARG A 52 -1.53 -2.11 -6.35
N ILE A 53 -2.44 -2.29 -5.38
CA ILE A 53 -3.73 -1.57 -5.37
C ILE A 53 -3.47 -0.06 -5.30
N ALA A 54 -2.64 0.40 -4.37
CA ALA A 54 -2.34 1.82 -4.21
C ALA A 54 -1.72 2.42 -5.48
N MET A 55 -0.74 1.75 -6.09
CA MET A 55 -0.10 2.18 -7.33
C MET A 55 -1.06 2.18 -8.53
N THR A 56 -1.97 1.20 -8.62
CA THR A 56 -2.98 1.10 -9.70
C THR A 56 -3.96 2.26 -9.64
N TRP A 57 -4.42 2.62 -8.44
CA TRP A 57 -5.39 3.69 -8.23
C TRP A 57 -4.75 5.07 -8.03
N ARG A 58 -3.41 5.15 -8.02
CA ARG A 58 -2.62 6.38 -7.89
C ARG A 58 -3.04 7.26 -6.70
N ILE A 59 -3.33 6.61 -5.57
CA ILE A 59 -3.78 7.28 -4.33
C ILE A 59 -2.65 7.91 -3.53
#